data_AF-A0A7C0YPV5-F1
#
_entry.id   AF-A0A7C0YPV5-F1
#
_cell.length_a   1.000
_cell.length_b   1.000
_cell.length_c   1.000
_cell.angle_alpha   90.00
_cell.angle_beta   90.00
_cell.angle_gamma   90.00
#
_symmetry.space_group_name_H-M   'P 1'
#
loop_
_entity.id
_entity.type
_entity.pdbx_description
1 polymer ?
#
loop_
_entity_poly.entity_id
_entity_poly.type
_entity_poly.pdbx_seq_one_letter_code
_entity_poly.pdbx_strand_id
1 'polypeptide(L)'
;MKKINCWEIKKCCREKGGDRTDDLGVCPAASYNSSNGINNGKYAGRICWAIAGTFCGGKVQGDFAQKTVSCMTCEVFKRVKEEEGIENFTLLIAGKPYQPSSK
;
A
#
# COMPACT_ATOMS: atom_id res chain seq x y z
N MET A 1 15.75 7.09 9.69
CA MET A 1 14.50 6.72 10.40
C MET A 1 13.94 5.43 9.79
N LYS A 2 13.27 4.60 10.61
CA LYS A 2 12.60 3.38 10.12
C LYS A 2 11.40 3.76 9.25
N LYS A 3 11.36 3.27 8.02
CA LYS A 3 10.21 3.47 7.11
C LYS A 3 9.13 2.43 7.43
N ILE A 4 7.89 2.87 7.57
CA ILE A 4 6.77 2.05 8.07
C ILE A 4 5.67 1.87 7.02
N ASN A 5 4.91 0.78 7.14
CA ASN A 5 3.87 0.37 6.21
C ASN A 5 2.52 1.02 6.53
N CYS A 6 1.58 0.93 5.58
CA CYS A 6 0.26 1.55 5.71
C CYS A 6 -0.50 1.09 6.97
N TRP A 7 -0.38 -0.17 7.39
CA TRP A 7 -1.07 -0.68 8.58
C TRP A 7 -0.46 -0.17 9.88
N GLU A 8 0.84 0.12 9.92
CA GLU A 8 1.51 0.76 11.07
C GLU A 8 1.07 2.23 11.22
N ILE A 9 0.87 2.93 10.09
CA ILE A 9 0.40 4.33 10.06
C ILE A 9 -1.09 4.40 10.41
N LYS A 10 -1.91 3.61 9.71
CA LYS A 10 -3.38 3.63 9.83
C LYS A 10 -3.89 2.87 11.05
N LYS A 11 -3.05 2.04 11.69
CA LYS A 11 -3.42 1.17 12.81
C LYS A 11 -4.69 0.38 12.55
N CYS A 12 -4.74 -0.25 11.36
CA CYS A 12 -5.93 -0.97 10.94
C CYS A 12 -5.98 -2.41 11.45
N CYS A 13 -4.94 -2.93 12.10
CA CYS A 13 -4.90 -4.27 12.72
C CYS A 13 -5.29 -5.40 11.74
N ARG A 14 -4.95 -5.25 10.45
CA ARG A 14 -5.22 -6.25 9.39
C ARG A 14 -3.94 -6.72 8.70
N GLU A 15 -2.79 -6.41 9.27
CA GLU A 15 -1.54 -7.09 9.01
C GLU A 15 -1.63 -8.57 9.36
N LYS A 16 -0.70 -9.39 8.87
CA LYS A 16 -0.66 -10.81 9.18
C LYS A 16 -0.56 -11.02 10.71
N GLY A 17 -1.59 -11.63 11.30
CA GLY A 17 -1.70 -11.85 12.75
C GLY A 17 -2.23 -10.65 13.55
N GLY A 18 -2.79 -9.63 12.90
CA GLY A 18 -3.42 -8.49 13.59
C GLY A 18 -4.83 -8.80 14.09
N ASP A 19 -5.28 -8.09 15.13
CA ASP A 19 -6.51 -8.39 15.87
C ASP A 19 -7.80 -8.45 15.03
N ARG A 20 -7.84 -7.79 13.87
CA ARG A 20 -9.02 -7.78 12.98
C ARG A 20 -8.93 -8.76 11.84
N THR A 21 -7.91 -9.64 11.81
CA THR A 21 -7.80 -10.64 10.75
C THR A 21 -8.86 -11.73 10.84
N ASP A 22 -9.35 -12.04 12.04
CA ASP A 22 -10.35 -13.09 12.23
C ASP A 22 -11.74 -12.63 11.73
N ASP A 23 -12.08 -11.36 11.95
CA ASP A 23 -13.36 -10.79 11.54
C ASP A 23 -13.38 -10.30 10.08
N LEU A 24 -12.28 -9.67 9.63
CA LEU A 24 -12.23 -8.96 8.34
C LEU A 24 -11.23 -9.56 7.35
N GLY A 25 -10.52 -10.62 7.72
CA GLY A 25 -9.43 -11.19 6.93
C GLY A 25 -8.17 -10.31 6.87
N VAL A 26 -7.06 -10.91 6.45
CA VAL A 26 -5.79 -10.20 6.23
C VAL A 26 -5.94 -9.19 5.10
N CYS A 27 -5.42 -7.97 5.30
CA CYS A 27 -5.40 -6.92 4.29
C CYS A 27 -4.59 -7.38 3.08
N PRO A 28 -5.11 -7.24 1.84
CA PRO A 28 -4.35 -7.59 0.63
C PRO A 28 -2.97 -6.90 0.55
N ALA A 29 -2.87 -5.65 1.00
CA ALA A 29 -1.59 -4.93 1.01
C ALA A 29 -0.56 -5.56 1.97
N ALA A 30 -1.02 -6.29 3.00
CA ALA A 30 -0.18 -6.96 3.98
C ALA A 30 0.14 -8.43 3.63
N SER A 31 -0.35 -8.93 2.49
CA SER A 31 -0.10 -10.31 2.03
C SER A 31 0.44 -10.39 0.60
N TYR A 32 0.42 -9.29 -0.16
CA TYR A 32 0.87 -9.26 -1.55
C TYR A 32 2.40 -9.30 -1.68
N ASN A 33 2.96 -10.51 -1.73
CA ASN A 33 4.41 -10.75 -1.70
C ASN A 33 5.17 -10.29 -2.94
N SER A 34 4.53 -10.28 -4.12
CA SER A 34 5.19 -9.88 -5.38
C SER A 34 5.64 -8.41 -5.39
N SER A 35 5.19 -7.58 -4.45
CA SER A 35 5.58 -6.18 -4.32
C SER A 35 6.53 -5.91 -3.16
N ASN A 36 6.98 -6.94 -2.45
CA ASN A 36 7.87 -6.78 -1.32
C ASN A 36 9.16 -6.04 -1.72
N GLY A 37 9.54 -5.01 -0.97
CA GLY A 37 10.70 -4.17 -1.23
C GLY A 37 10.39 -2.88 -2.02
N ILE A 38 9.24 -2.79 -2.70
CA ILE A 38 8.88 -1.57 -3.45
C ILE A 38 8.67 -0.41 -2.48
N ASN A 39 9.29 0.73 -2.81
CA ASN A 39 9.39 1.89 -1.91
C ASN A 39 9.86 1.45 -0.51
N ASN A 40 10.87 0.60 -0.40
CA ASN A 40 11.41 0.11 0.88
C ASN A 40 10.31 -0.45 1.83
N GLY A 41 9.24 -1.00 1.28
CA GLY A 41 8.08 -1.51 2.01
C GLY A 41 8.10 -3.02 2.19
N LYS A 42 7.32 -3.51 3.16
CA LYS A 42 7.03 -4.94 3.31
C LYS A 42 5.75 -5.27 2.54
N TYR A 43 5.74 -6.36 1.77
CA TYR A 43 4.63 -6.71 0.87
C TYR A 43 4.25 -5.48 0.01
N ALA A 44 2.98 -5.07 0.01
CA ALA A 44 2.53 -3.86 -0.65
C ALA A 44 2.20 -2.72 0.35
N GLY A 45 2.76 -2.78 1.56
CA GLY A 45 2.46 -1.85 2.64
C GLY A 45 2.80 -0.39 2.35
N ARG A 46 3.81 -0.13 1.52
CA ARG A 46 4.21 1.23 1.09
C ARG A 46 3.80 1.54 -0.35
N ILE A 47 2.88 0.75 -0.90
CA ILE A 47 2.23 0.98 -2.19
C ILE A 47 0.73 0.60 -2.12
N CYS A 48 0.10 0.70 -0.95
CA CYS A 48 -1.26 0.16 -0.73
C CYS A 48 -2.33 0.78 -1.66
N TRP A 49 -2.04 1.94 -2.24
CA TRP A 49 -2.88 2.59 -3.27
C TRP A 49 -2.97 1.78 -4.57
N ALA A 50 -1.96 0.95 -4.87
CA ALA A 50 -1.89 0.13 -6.08
C ALA A 50 -2.58 -1.24 -5.92
N ILE A 51 -3.04 -1.60 -4.71
CA ILE A 51 -3.64 -2.91 -4.41
C ILE A 51 -5.16 -2.77 -4.28
N ALA A 52 -5.96 -3.59 -4.96
CA ALA A 52 -7.42 -3.61 -4.79
C ALA A 52 -7.84 -4.14 -3.40
N GLY A 53 -9.07 -3.85 -2.98
CA GLY A 53 -9.65 -4.46 -1.76
C GLY A 53 -9.01 -4.02 -0.43
N THR A 54 -8.11 -3.03 -0.42
CA THR A 54 -7.62 -2.44 0.83
C THR A 54 -8.67 -1.53 1.46
N PHE A 55 -8.77 -1.56 2.78
CA PHE A 55 -9.69 -0.72 3.53
C PHE A 55 -8.99 0.58 3.95
N CYS A 56 -9.56 1.72 3.56
CA CYS A 56 -9.15 3.03 4.06
C CYS A 56 -10.31 3.60 4.88
N GLY A 57 -10.06 3.94 6.15
CA GLY A 57 -11.05 4.60 7.02
C GLY A 57 -12.22 3.70 7.48
N GLY A 58 -12.01 2.38 7.59
CA GLY A 58 -13.04 1.46 8.08
C GLY A 58 -14.12 1.04 7.08
N LYS A 59 -14.02 1.50 5.82
CA LYS A 59 -14.91 1.07 4.73
C LYS A 59 -14.10 0.36 3.64
N VAL A 60 -14.70 -0.66 3.01
CA VAL A 60 -14.22 -1.21 1.74
C VAL A 60 -14.25 -0.05 0.74
N GLN A 61 -13.10 0.32 0.18
CA GLN A 61 -13.07 1.29 -0.92
C GLN A 61 -13.34 0.54 -2.22
N GLY A 62 -14.25 1.07 -3.04
CA GLY A 62 -14.69 0.52 -4.32
C GLY A 62 -13.62 0.57 -5.43
N ASP A 63 -14.08 0.58 -6.68
CA ASP A 63 -13.27 0.34 -7.89
C ASP A 63 -12.05 1.28 -8.04
N PHE A 64 -11.01 0.78 -8.72
CA PHE A 64 -9.64 1.31 -8.75
C PHE A 64 -9.53 2.80 -9.12
N ALA A 65 -10.39 3.32 -10.01
CA ALA A 65 -10.32 4.70 -10.49
C ALA A 65 -10.61 5.74 -9.40
N GLN A 66 -11.55 5.48 -8.49
CA GLN A 66 -11.83 6.36 -7.34
C GLN A 66 -10.70 6.33 -6.30
N LYS A 67 -9.91 5.26 -6.31
CA LYS A 67 -8.82 5.04 -5.38
C LYS A 67 -7.59 5.89 -5.69
N THR A 68 -7.29 6.15 -6.96
CA THR A 68 -6.07 6.90 -7.35
C THR A 68 -6.09 8.34 -6.83
N VAL A 69 -7.20 9.07 -7.00
CA VAL A 69 -7.31 10.47 -6.57
C VAL A 69 -7.34 10.58 -5.04
N SER A 70 -8.14 9.75 -4.37
CA SER A 70 -8.23 9.74 -2.90
C SER A 70 -6.94 9.25 -2.22
N CYS A 71 -6.16 8.39 -2.87
CA CYS A 71 -4.88 7.94 -2.34
C CYS A 71 -3.78 8.99 -2.48
N MET A 72 -3.77 9.82 -3.52
CA MET A 72 -2.77 10.90 -3.65
C MET A 72 -2.86 11.93 -2.52
N THR A 73 -4.04 12.07 -1.89
CA THR A 73 -4.23 12.93 -0.72
C THR A 73 -4.05 12.21 0.62
N CYS A 74 -3.92 10.88 0.62
CA CYS A 74 -3.73 10.05 1.81
C CYS A 74 -2.37 10.30 2.48
N GLU A 75 -2.35 10.30 3.81
CA GLU A 75 -1.12 10.46 4.61
C GLU A 75 -0.05 9.40 4.28
N VAL A 76 -0.46 8.16 3.99
CA VAL A 76 0.48 7.09 3.64
C VAL A 76 1.21 7.42 2.35
N PHE A 77 0.48 7.86 1.32
CA PHE A 77 1.07 8.21 0.03
C PHE A 77 2.03 9.40 0.18
N LYS A 78 1.57 10.47 0.85
CA LYS A 78 2.38 11.68 1.08
C LYS A 78 3.67 11.35 1.82
N ARG A 79 3.55 10.58 2.90
CA ARG A 79 4.69 10.16 3.72
C ARG A 79 5.67 9.27 2.96
N VAL A 80 5.18 8.29 2.18
CA VAL A 80 6.07 7.45 1.37
C VAL A 80 6.79 8.29 0.33
N LYS A 81 6.08 9.19 -0.37
CA LYS A 81 6.68 10.08 -1.36
C LYS A 81 7.78 10.96 -0.76
N GLU A 82 7.56 11.50 0.44
CA GLU A 82 8.53 12.30 1.18
C GLU A 82 9.74 11.46 1.64
N GLU A 83 9.50 10.27 2.22
CA GLU A 83 10.55 9.38 2.75
C GLU A 83 11.41 8.71 1.65
N GLU A 84 10.89 8.50 0.44
CA GLU A 84 11.66 7.98 -0.70
C GLU A 84 12.40 9.09 -1.46
N GLY A 85 11.83 10.30 -1.51
CA GLY A 85 12.36 11.40 -2.32
C GLY A 85 12.15 11.19 -3.82
N ILE A 86 12.50 12.20 -4.61
CA ILE A 86 12.20 12.27 -6.05
C ILE A 86 12.88 11.15 -6.84
N GLU A 87 14.11 10.77 -6.46
CA GLU A 87 14.93 9.82 -7.23
C GLU A 87 14.58 8.36 -6.95
N ASN A 88 14.07 8.03 -5.76
CA ASN A 88 13.84 6.63 -5.35
C ASN A 88 12.35 6.27 -5.27
N PHE A 89 11.44 7.24 -5.40
CA PHE A 89 10.01 6.97 -5.32
C PHE A 89 9.49 6.25 -6.56
N THR A 90 8.96 5.04 -6.35
CA THR A 90 8.27 4.26 -7.38
C THR A 90 6.77 4.48 -7.29
N LEU A 91 6.20 5.17 -8.29
CA LEU A 91 4.76 5.31 -8.44
C LEU A 91 4.19 4.16 -9.27
N LEU A 92 3.46 3.25 -8.62
CA LEU A 92 2.64 2.25 -9.32
C LEU A 92 1.19 2.75 -9.45
N ILE A 93 0.68 2.70 -10.68
CA ILE A 93 -0.73 2.94 -11.00
C ILE A 93 -1.39 1.58 -11.20
N ALA A 94 -2.54 1.36 -10.57
CA ALA A 94 -3.28 0.11 -10.68
C ALA A 94 -3.62 -0.19 -12.15
N GLY A 95 -3.34 -1.42 -12.60
CA GLY A 95 -3.69 -1.90 -13.94
C GLY A 95 -2.57 -1.94 -14.98
N LYS A 96 -1.31 -1.61 -14.61
CA LYS A 96 -0.15 -1.96 -15.45
C LYS A 96 0.75 -2.96 -14.73
N PRO A 97 0.94 -4.19 -15.24
CA PRO A 97 1.96 -5.08 -14.71
C PRO A 97 3.32 -4.42 -14.93
N TYR A 98 4.08 -4.21 -13.85
CA TYR A 98 5.48 -3.82 -13.93
C TYR A 98 6.26 -4.95 -14.61
N GLN A 99 6.76 -4.70 -15.81
CA GLN A 99 7.80 -5.50 -16.45
C GLN A 99 9.13 -4.79 -16.14
N PRO A 100 10.04 -5.37 -15.34
CA PRO A 100 11.39 -4.84 -15.28
C PRO A 100 12.00 -5.00 -16.68
N SER A 101 12.47 -3.90 -17.27
CA SER A 101 13.25 -3.95 -18.49
C SER A 101 14.52 -4.76 -18.21
N SER A 102 14.57 -5.98 -18.72
CA SER A 102 15.82 -6.73 -18.86
C SER A 102 16.80 -5.88 -19.63
N LYS A 103 18.03 -5.77 -19.09
CA LYS A 103 19.17 -5.17 -19.77
C LYS A 103 19.46 -5.87 -21.09
#